data_AF-A0AB34IEN5-F1
#
_entry.id   AF-A0AB34IEN5-F1
#
_cell.length_a   1.000
_cell.length_b   1.000
_cell.length_c   1.000
_cell.angle_alpha   90.00
_cell.angle_beta   90.00
_cell.angle_gamma   90.00
#
_symmetry.space_group_name_H-M   'P 1'
#
loop_
_entity.id
_entity.type
_entity.pdbx_description
1 polymer ?
#
loop_
_entity_poly.entity_id
_entity_poly.type
_entity_poly.pdbx_seq_one_letter_code
_entity_poly.pdbx_strand_id
1 'polypeptide(L)'
;MFRCEANVNMPGDCSAACPLTNATFRQCWAACDGDALCAGFVHNRYSQCFPKREPSTHGAESAAHGTISCVKTSRAERLHAAIRGFSRGGGAAAPLPPRRCATAAGGERLPVVVLNLNGSARRLAKVARELEREGVHRWTRHAAVPARAVDLRRLAREGVVDRAHPPAKGNVAVALSHMQVWARLAAGAYGARVDAALVLEDDATLKPGFRRLVRQLLEATCDLDWDVLMLTWYRHLTQPHCVHALPGRPEVVLLRCSSGLITGTNAYLITRRGAQRAREVLRPLRRTSKDLQLGIHSEKLNWFGATTPAAGHDWSARSERVYGLSTQ
;
A
#
# COMPACT_ATOMS: atom_id res chain seq x y z
N MET A 1 9.33 14.88 -9.78
CA MET A 1 10.80 14.68 -9.64
C MET A 1 11.40 14.54 -11.03
N PHE A 2 12.47 15.28 -11.32
CA PHE A 2 13.14 15.28 -12.61
C PHE A 2 14.52 14.61 -12.48
N ARG A 3 14.96 13.93 -13.53
CA ARG A 3 16.35 13.48 -13.70
C ARG A 3 17.00 14.41 -14.70
N CYS A 4 18.05 15.11 -14.28
CA CYS A 4 18.71 16.13 -15.10
C CYS A 4 20.11 15.71 -15.51
N GLU A 5 20.48 16.05 -16.74
CA GLU A 5 21.79 15.77 -17.33
C GLU A 5 22.30 17.07 -17.97
N ALA A 6 23.57 17.39 -17.71
CA ALA A 6 24.22 18.59 -18.24
C ALA A 6 24.81 18.32 -19.64
N ASN A 7 24.85 19.36 -20.46
CA ASN A 7 25.33 19.36 -21.85
C ASN A 7 24.63 18.30 -22.71
N VAL A 8 23.33 18.12 -22.49
CA VAL A 8 22.48 17.25 -23.27
C VAL A 8 21.33 18.10 -23.79
N ASN A 9 21.03 17.98 -25.08
CA ASN A 9 19.82 18.54 -25.66
C ASN A 9 18.78 17.44 -25.85
N MET A 10 17.53 17.73 -25.52
CA MET A 10 16.40 16.82 -25.78
C MET A 10 15.52 17.41 -26.87
N PRO A 11 15.69 16.99 -28.13
CA PRO A 11 14.77 17.36 -29.19
C PRO A 11 13.39 16.73 -28.90
N GLY A 12 12.36 17.42 -29.35
CA GLY A 12 10.98 17.04 -29.11
C GLY A 12 10.04 18.23 -29.16
N ASP A 13 8.76 17.90 -29.27
CA ASP A 13 7.69 18.89 -29.36
C ASP A 13 7.62 19.73 -28.10
N CYS A 14 7.57 21.03 -28.31
CA CYS A 14 7.32 22.00 -27.28
C CYS A 14 5.93 21.78 -26.66
N SER A 15 5.84 21.94 -25.34
CA SER A 15 4.53 22.12 -24.70
C SER A 15 4.01 23.54 -24.95
N ALA A 16 2.77 23.84 -24.54
CA ALA A 16 2.01 25.00 -25.01
C ALA A 16 2.63 26.40 -24.77
N ALA A 17 3.74 26.51 -24.02
CA ALA A 17 4.46 27.76 -23.78
C ALA A 17 5.99 27.54 -23.88
N CYS A 18 6.54 27.62 -25.10
CA CYS A 18 7.93 27.24 -25.38
C CYS A 18 8.47 27.98 -26.64
N PRO A 19 9.63 28.66 -26.58
CA PRO A 19 10.47 28.84 -25.40
C PRO A 19 9.90 29.85 -24.41
N LEU A 20 10.14 29.63 -23.12
CA LEU A 20 10.06 30.69 -22.11
C LEU A 20 11.42 31.42 -22.10
N THR A 21 11.42 32.71 -22.38
CA THR A 21 12.62 33.56 -22.35
C THR A 21 12.79 34.20 -20.97
N ASN A 22 14.03 34.52 -20.61
CA ASN A 22 14.39 35.07 -19.30
C ASN A 22 13.91 34.21 -18.10
N ALA A 23 13.76 32.90 -18.33
CA ALA A 23 13.31 31.97 -17.30
C ALA A 23 14.52 31.44 -16.52
N THR A 24 14.43 31.52 -15.20
CA THR A 24 15.34 30.78 -14.31
C THR A 24 15.07 29.28 -14.43
N PHE A 25 16.05 28.47 -14.05
CA PHE A 25 15.90 27.01 -14.00
C PHE A 25 14.68 26.58 -13.15
N ARG A 26 14.46 27.25 -12.01
CA ARG A 26 13.32 26.97 -11.11
C ARG A 26 11.97 27.30 -11.76
N GLN A 27 11.88 28.40 -12.50
CA GLN A 27 10.68 28.74 -13.26
C GLN A 27 10.42 27.73 -14.38
N CYS A 28 11.48 27.28 -15.06
CA CYS A 28 11.39 26.25 -16.09
C CYS A 28 10.86 24.92 -15.53
N TRP A 29 11.38 24.51 -14.38
CA TRP A 29 10.90 23.35 -13.65
C TRP A 29 9.42 23.51 -13.27
N ALA A 30 9.04 24.61 -12.62
CA ALA A 30 7.65 24.84 -12.21
C ALA A 30 6.67 24.82 -13.40
N ALA A 31 7.06 25.41 -14.54
CA ALA A 31 6.27 25.38 -15.76
C ALA A 31 6.01 23.95 -16.25
N CYS A 32 7.05 23.11 -16.30
CA CYS A 32 6.91 21.72 -16.72
C CYS A 32 6.21 20.82 -15.68
N ASP A 33 6.33 21.12 -14.39
CA ASP A 33 5.65 20.34 -13.35
C ASP A 33 4.13 20.60 -13.37
N GLY A 34 3.73 21.85 -13.60
CA GLY A 34 2.34 22.28 -13.73
C GLY A 34 1.66 21.90 -15.04
N ASP A 35 2.42 21.58 -16.08
CA ASP A 35 1.89 21.10 -17.36
C ASP A 35 1.79 19.56 -17.39
N ALA A 36 0.55 19.06 -17.49
CA ALA A 36 0.25 17.62 -17.54
C ALA A 36 0.84 16.93 -18.79
N LEU A 37 1.06 17.67 -19.88
CA LEU A 37 1.64 17.16 -21.11
C LEU A 37 3.17 17.27 -21.13
N CYS A 38 3.78 17.95 -20.16
CA CYS A 38 5.23 18.09 -20.11
C CYS A 38 5.88 16.83 -19.52
N ALA A 39 6.69 16.16 -20.33
CA ALA A 39 7.48 14.98 -19.93
C ALA A 39 8.94 15.32 -19.63
N GLY A 40 9.39 16.55 -19.90
CA GLY A 40 10.73 17.03 -19.55
C GLY A 40 10.95 18.47 -19.96
N PHE A 41 12.07 19.08 -19.61
CA PHE A 41 12.41 20.43 -20.07
C PHE A 41 13.90 20.56 -20.35
N VAL A 42 14.25 21.53 -21.20
CA VAL A 42 15.63 21.93 -21.46
C VAL A 42 15.81 23.36 -20.97
N HIS A 43 16.85 23.64 -20.18
CA HIS A 43 17.21 24.99 -19.75
C HIS A 43 18.66 25.27 -20.13
N ASN A 44 18.97 26.46 -20.62
CA ASN A 44 20.34 26.80 -21.04
C ASN A 44 20.87 28.07 -20.37
N ARG A 45 22.16 28.35 -20.56
CA ARG A 45 22.82 29.53 -19.97
C ARG A 45 22.26 30.87 -20.45
N TYR A 46 21.52 30.88 -21.56
CA TYR A 46 20.87 32.05 -22.12
C TYR A 46 19.50 32.32 -21.47
N SER A 47 19.18 31.63 -20.37
CA SER A 47 17.89 31.73 -19.67
C SER A 47 16.70 31.39 -20.56
N GLN A 48 16.91 30.49 -21.53
CA GLN A 48 15.83 29.93 -22.33
C GLN A 48 15.40 28.60 -21.72
N CYS A 49 14.08 28.40 -21.65
CA CYS A 49 13.47 27.18 -21.16
C CYS A 49 12.56 26.59 -22.23
N PHE A 50 12.71 25.30 -22.48
CA PHE A 50 11.93 24.56 -23.47
C PHE A 50 11.24 23.37 -22.78
N PRO A 51 10.01 23.54 -22.28
CA PRO A 51 9.18 22.41 -21.84
C PRO A 51 8.87 21.49 -23.03
N LYS A 52 9.08 20.19 -22.88
CA LYS A 52 8.98 19.16 -23.93
C LYS A 52 7.91 18.13 -23.60
N ARG A 53 7.09 17.75 -24.58
CA ARG A 53 6.07 16.70 -24.47
C ARG A 53 6.65 15.30 -24.58
N GLU A 54 7.67 15.14 -25.42
CA GLU A 54 8.30 13.87 -25.73
C GLU A 54 9.82 14.07 -25.77
N PRO A 55 10.49 14.08 -24.60
CA PRO A 55 11.94 14.18 -24.58
C PRO A 55 12.53 12.91 -25.20
N SER A 56 13.19 13.06 -26.34
CA SER A 56 13.99 11.98 -26.94
C SER A 56 15.43 12.00 -26.40
N THR A 57 16.05 10.84 -26.26
CA THR A 57 17.42 10.70 -25.76
C THR A 57 18.43 10.93 -26.88
N HIS A 58 18.98 12.13 -27.05
CA HIS A 58 19.97 12.42 -28.09
C HIS A 58 21.17 13.26 -27.61
N GLY A 59 22.17 13.35 -28.50
CA GLY A 59 23.60 13.45 -28.23
C GLY A 59 24.11 14.65 -27.45
N ALA A 60 25.37 14.54 -27.03
CA ALA A 60 26.10 15.57 -26.32
C ALA A 60 26.01 16.91 -27.06
N GLU A 61 25.56 17.93 -26.35
CA GLU A 61 25.58 19.31 -26.81
C GLU A 61 26.89 19.97 -26.41
N SER A 62 27.33 20.97 -27.17
CA SER A 62 28.51 21.75 -26.81
C SER A 62 28.35 22.35 -25.41
N ALA A 63 29.36 22.16 -24.56
CA ALA A 63 29.42 22.74 -23.22
C ALA A 63 29.31 24.28 -23.24
N ALA A 64 29.58 24.92 -24.38
CA ALA A 64 29.43 26.36 -24.56
C ALA A 64 28.01 26.85 -24.28
N HIS A 65 26.97 26.03 -24.56
CA HIS A 65 25.56 26.37 -24.36
C HIS A 65 25.09 26.18 -22.92
N GLY A 66 25.86 25.44 -22.10
CA GLY A 66 25.53 25.21 -20.69
C GLY A 66 24.13 24.60 -20.49
N THR A 67 23.73 23.71 -21.38
CA THR A 67 22.38 23.15 -21.41
C THR A 67 22.19 22.14 -20.29
N ILE A 68 21.03 22.14 -19.65
CA ILE A 68 20.59 21.14 -18.69
C ILE A 68 19.25 20.59 -19.18
N SER A 69 19.24 19.30 -19.45
CA SER A 69 18.05 18.57 -19.89
C SER A 69 17.50 17.74 -18.74
N CYS A 70 16.24 17.94 -18.39
CA CYS A 70 15.58 17.30 -17.27
C CYS A 70 14.37 16.49 -17.74
N VAL A 71 14.40 15.17 -17.57
CA VAL A 71 13.25 14.30 -17.86
C VAL A 71 12.41 14.09 -16.61
N LYS A 72 11.09 14.24 -16.74
CA LYS A 72 10.12 13.90 -15.70
C LYS A 72 10.15 12.39 -15.54
N THR A 73 10.83 11.93 -14.50
CA THR A 73 10.90 10.50 -14.17
C THR A 73 9.49 9.91 -14.14
N SER A 74 9.28 8.79 -14.84
CA SER A 74 7.98 8.14 -14.85
C SER A 74 7.56 7.74 -13.42
N ARG A 75 6.27 7.53 -13.22
CA ARG A 75 5.74 7.10 -11.91
C ARG A 75 6.41 5.82 -11.41
N ALA A 76 6.70 4.87 -12.32
CA ALA A 76 7.41 3.64 -12.01
C ALA A 76 8.88 3.91 -11.66
N GLU A 77 9.57 4.76 -12.40
CA GLU A 77 10.97 5.08 -12.13
C GLU A 77 11.18 5.81 -10.81
N ARG A 78 10.25 6.68 -10.37
CA ARG A 78 10.32 7.31 -9.04
C ARG A 78 10.23 6.29 -7.92
N LEU A 79 9.30 5.34 -8.04
CA LEU A 79 9.16 4.26 -7.07
C LEU A 79 10.41 3.37 -7.07
N HIS A 80 10.88 2.97 -8.25
CA HIS A 80 12.10 2.18 -8.39
C HIS A 80 13.37 2.93 -7.94
N ALA A 81 13.44 4.26 -8.10
CA ALA A 81 14.57 5.08 -7.66
C ALA A 81 14.54 5.32 -6.15
N ALA A 82 13.37 5.52 -5.54
CA ALA A 82 13.21 5.56 -4.09
C ALA A 82 13.62 4.22 -3.45
N ILE A 83 13.20 3.11 -4.06
CA ILE A 83 13.58 1.76 -3.65
C ILE A 83 15.08 1.49 -3.86
N ARG A 84 15.64 1.81 -5.05
CA ARG A 84 17.07 1.58 -5.36
C ARG A 84 18.02 2.51 -4.63
N GLY A 85 17.62 3.77 -4.42
CA GLY A 85 18.37 4.74 -3.62
C GLY A 85 18.51 4.26 -2.18
N PHE A 86 17.50 3.58 -1.65
CA PHE A 86 17.58 2.88 -0.36
C PHE A 86 18.55 1.69 -0.40
N SER A 87 18.58 0.92 -1.50
CA SER A 87 19.50 -0.23 -1.62
C SER A 87 20.96 0.14 -1.86
N ARG A 88 21.25 1.32 -2.43
CA ARG A 88 22.62 1.75 -2.81
C ARG A 88 23.20 2.85 -1.93
N GLY A 89 22.36 3.70 -1.37
CA GLY A 89 22.77 4.65 -0.35
C GLY A 89 22.50 4.02 1.00
N GLY A 90 23.55 3.56 1.68
CA GLY A 90 23.54 3.32 3.13
C GLY A 90 23.31 4.61 3.94
N GLY A 91 22.46 5.53 3.47
CA GLY A 91 21.83 6.53 4.29
C GLY A 91 20.93 5.77 5.25
N ALA A 92 21.52 5.35 6.37
CA ALA A 92 20.79 4.78 7.48
C ALA A 92 19.61 5.73 7.74
N ALA A 93 18.39 5.26 7.48
CA ALA A 93 17.24 5.86 8.12
C ALA A 93 17.60 5.91 9.60
N ALA A 94 17.65 7.12 10.17
CA ALA A 94 18.09 7.31 11.54
C ALA A 94 17.38 6.25 12.40
N PRO A 95 18.13 5.38 13.11
CA PRO A 95 17.52 4.30 13.87
C PRO A 95 16.51 4.95 14.81
N LEU A 96 15.24 4.56 14.66
CA LEU A 96 14.21 5.01 15.59
C LEU A 96 14.65 4.53 16.98
N PRO A 97 14.66 5.41 18.00
CA PRO A 97 15.02 5.00 19.35
C PRO A 97 14.04 3.91 19.78
N PRO A 98 14.51 2.78 20.33
CA PRO A 98 13.65 1.64 20.63
C PRO A 98 12.66 2.03 21.72
N ARG A 99 11.38 2.24 21.37
CA ARG A 99 10.34 2.18 22.41
C ARG A 99 10.06 0.71 22.69
N ARG A 100 9.83 0.39 23.96
CA ARG A 100 9.38 -0.96 24.33
C ARG A 100 7.99 -1.17 23.76
N CYS A 101 7.91 -1.93 22.67
CA CYS A 101 6.64 -2.38 22.12
C CYS A 101 5.87 -3.13 23.22
N ALA A 102 4.68 -2.65 23.59
CA ALA A 102 3.85 -3.30 24.63
C ALA A 102 3.53 -4.78 24.28
N THR A 103 3.55 -5.11 22.99
CA THR A 103 3.36 -6.47 22.46
C THR A 103 4.54 -7.41 22.69
N ALA A 104 5.75 -6.91 22.98
CA ALA A 104 6.94 -7.75 23.18
C ALA A 104 7.15 -8.15 24.65
N ALA A 105 6.70 -7.35 25.61
CA ALA A 105 7.02 -7.53 27.03
C ALA A 105 5.93 -8.25 27.85
N GLY A 106 4.75 -8.49 27.28
CA GLY A 106 3.53 -8.81 28.03
C GLY A 106 2.85 -10.14 27.72
N GLY A 107 3.53 -11.15 27.18
CA GLY A 107 3.08 -12.56 27.16
C GLY A 107 1.77 -12.96 26.45
N GLU A 108 0.89 -12.01 26.13
CA GLU A 108 -0.38 -12.29 25.46
C GLU A 108 -0.12 -12.45 23.96
N ARG A 109 -0.39 -13.65 23.45
CA ARG A 109 -0.13 -14.00 22.04
C ARG A 109 -1.06 -13.18 21.14
N LEU A 110 -0.51 -12.56 20.09
CA LEU A 110 -1.28 -11.91 19.02
C LEU A 110 -2.42 -12.84 18.54
N PRO A 111 -3.70 -12.45 18.71
CA PRO A 111 -4.80 -13.26 18.24
C PRO A 111 -4.77 -13.40 16.73
N VAL A 112 -4.98 -14.63 16.27
CA VAL A 112 -5.11 -14.97 14.85
C VAL A 112 -6.55 -15.36 14.59
N VAL A 113 -7.23 -14.62 13.71
CA VAL A 113 -8.64 -14.81 13.37
C VAL A 113 -8.74 -15.22 11.90
N VAL A 114 -9.37 -16.36 11.64
CA VAL A 114 -9.61 -16.87 10.29
C VAL A 114 -11.07 -16.71 9.93
N LEU A 115 -11.36 -15.84 8.96
CA LEU A 115 -12.66 -15.66 8.33
C LEU A 115 -12.94 -16.82 7.38
N ASN A 116 -14.04 -17.54 7.60
CA ASN A 116 -14.40 -18.70 6.80
C ASN A 116 -15.91 -18.81 6.62
N LEU A 117 -16.37 -19.05 5.38
CA LEU A 117 -17.78 -19.32 5.10
C LEU A 117 -18.20 -20.68 5.66
N ASN A 118 -19.38 -20.74 6.28
CA ASN A 118 -20.02 -22.01 6.62
C ASN A 118 -20.21 -22.83 5.33
N GLY A 119 -19.68 -24.06 5.31
CA GLY A 119 -19.65 -24.94 4.12
C GLY A 119 -18.32 -24.98 3.37
N SER A 120 -17.38 -24.08 3.68
CA SER A 120 -16.03 -24.06 3.07
C SER A 120 -15.00 -24.85 3.88
N ALA A 121 -15.33 -26.09 4.28
CA ALA A 121 -14.50 -26.91 5.17
C ALA A 121 -13.11 -27.22 4.57
N ARG A 122 -13.02 -27.45 3.25
CA ARG A 122 -11.74 -27.72 2.57
C ARG A 122 -10.79 -26.53 2.63
N ARG A 123 -11.30 -25.29 2.45
CA ARG A 123 -10.52 -24.05 2.54
C ARG A 123 -10.04 -23.81 3.97
N LEU A 124 -10.91 -24.00 4.95
CA LEU A 124 -10.53 -23.93 6.36
C LEU A 124 -9.42 -24.93 6.72
N ALA A 125 -9.55 -26.19 6.27
CA ALA A 125 -8.55 -27.22 6.52
C ALA A 125 -7.20 -26.88 5.86
N LYS A 126 -7.21 -26.25 4.67
CA LYS A 126 -5.99 -25.75 4.03
C LYS A 126 -5.30 -24.71 4.90
N VAL A 127 -5.97 -23.60 5.24
CA VAL A 127 -5.32 -22.52 6.02
C VAL A 127 -4.92 -22.98 7.43
N ALA A 128 -5.66 -23.92 8.04
CA ALA A 128 -5.29 -24.53 9.31
C ALA A 128 -3.94 -25.27 9.24
N ARG A 129 -3.73 -26.10 8.21
CA ARG A 129 -2.43 -26.79 8.00
C ARG A 129 -1.29 -25.81 7.74
N GLU A 130 -1.56 -24.72 7.04
CA GLU A 130 -0.55 -23.68 6.79
C GLU A 130 -0.19 -22.93 8.07
N LEU A 131 -1.17 -22.59 8.92
CA LEU A 131 -0.93 -22.01 10.24
C LEU A 131 -0.14 -22.96 11.14
N GLU A 132 -0.46 -24.25 11.13
CA GLU A 132 0.25 -25.28 11.88
C GLU A 132 1.71 -25.41 11.43
N ARG A 133 1.97 -25.43 10.11
CA ARG A 133 3.33 -25.43 9.54
C ARG A 133 4.14 -24.20 9.99
N GLU A 134 3.48 -23.06 10.17
CA GLU A 134 4.10 -21.83 10.68
C GLU A 134 4.17 -21.78 12.22
N GLY A 135 3.80 -22.86 12.91
CA GLY A 135 3.81 -22.96 14.38
C GLY A 135 2.75 -22.09 15.07
N VAL A 136 1.66 -21.76 14.37
CA VAL A 136 0.53 -20.98 14.87
C VAL A 136 -0.60 -21.93 15.27
N HIS A 137 -0.49 -22.50 16.47
CA HIS A 137 -1.46 -23.49 16.97
C HIS A 137 -2.71 -22.89 17.61
N ARG A 138 -2.69 -21.60 17.97
CA ARG A 138 -3.82 -20.90 18.59
C ARG A 138 -4.37 -19.87 17.62
N TRP A 139 -5.53 -20.18 17.06
CA TRP A 139 -6.28 -19.29 16.18
C TRP A 139 -7.77 -19.53 16.37
N THR A 140 -8.59 -18.55 16.01
CA THR A 140 -10.05 -18.60 16.13
C THR A 140 -10.69 -18.53 14.76
N ARG A 141 -11.62 -19.45 14.48
CA ARG A 141 -12.49 -19.33 13.31
C ARG A 141 -13.58 -18.30 13.57
N HIS A 142 -13.74 -17.34 12.67
CA HIS A 142 -14.90 -16.45 12.63
C HIS A 142 -15.77 -16.80 11.42
N ALA A 143 -17.05 -17.07 11.65
CA ALA A 143 -17.98 -17.42 10.58
C ALA A 143 -18.25 -16.20 9.69
N ALA A 144 -17.83 -16.27 8.43
CA ALA A 144 -18.07 -15.21 7.46
C ALA A 144 -19.56 -15.18 7.06
N VAL A 145 -20.05 -13.98 6.76
CA VAL A 145 -21.41 -13.73 6.27
C VAL A 145 -21.50 -14.25 4.83
N PRO A 146 -22.42 -15.18 4.53
CA PRO A 146 -22.60 -15.63 3.15
C PRO A 146 -23.40 -14.59 2.36
N ALA A 147 -23.06 -14.40 1.08
CA ALA A 147 -23.73 -13.43 0.20
C ALA A 147 -25.25 -13.61 0.12
N ARG A 148 -25.74 -14.85 0.22
CA ARG A 148 -27.18 -15.17 0.24
C ARG A 148 -27.92 -14.63 1.48
N ALA A 149 -27.22 -14.37 2.58
CA ALA A 149 -27.80 -13.81 3.80
C ALA A 149 -27.85 -12.27 3.79
N VAL A 150 -27.31 -11.63 2.75
CA VAL A 150 -27.29 -10.16 2.65
C VAL A 150 -28.64 -9.65 2.10
N ASP A 151 -29.36 -8.93 2.97
CA ASP A 151 -30.52 -8.13 2.60
C ASP A 151 -30.11 -6.66 2.38
N LEU A 152 -29.84 -6.30 1.13
CA LEU A 152 -29.43 -4.94 0.76
C LEU A 152 -30.51 -3.89 1.05
N ARG A 153 -31.80 -4.25 0.94
CA ARG A 153 -32.91 -3.30 1.19
C ARG A 153 -32.95 -2.92 2.65
N ARG A 154 -32.82 -3.91 3.55
CA ARG A 154 -32.72 -3.68 4.99
C ARG A 154 -31.48 -2.85 5.32
N LEU A 155 -30.30 -3.24 4.83
CA LEU A 155 -29.04 -2.55 5.14
C LEU A 155 -29.01 -1.10 4.63
N ALA A 156 -29.66 -0.81 3.50
CA ALA A 156 -29.82 0.55 3.01
C ALA A 156 -30.73 1.40 3.90
N ARG A 157 -31.82 0.85 4.44
CA ARG A 157 -32.68 1.54 5.43
C ARG A 157 -31.94 1.83 6.73
N GLU A 158 -31.06 0.92 7.14
CA GLU A 158 -30.22 1.08 8.35
C GLU A 158 -28.99 2.00 8.12
N GLY A 159 -28.81 2.56 6.91
CA GLY A 159 -27.67 3.41 6.57
C GLY A 159 -26.32 2.67 6.51
N VAL A 160 -26.33 1.33 6.48
CA VAL A 160 -25.11 0.50 6.39
C VAL A 160 -24.59 0.46 4.96
N VAL A 161 -25.47 0.50 3.96
CA VAL A 161 -25.14 0.48 2.53
C VAL A 161 -25.69 1.72 1.85
N ASP A 162 -24.93 2.29 0.92
CA ASP A 162 -25.41 3.40 0.08
C ASP A 162 -26.59 2.95 -0.77
N ARG A 163 -27.73 3.62 -0.62
CA ARG A 163 -28.97 3.33 -1.34
C ARG A 163 -28.90 3.68 -2.82
N ALA A 164 -28.15 4.73 -3.18
CA ALA A 164 -28.04 5.19 -4.57
C ALA A 164 -27.12 4.28 -5.38
N HIS A 165 -26.03 3.82 -4.76
CA HIS A 165 -25.01 3.00 -5.42
C HIS A 165 -24.63 1.80 -4.53
N PRO A 166 -25.51 0.81 -4.36
CA PRO A 166 -25.20 -0.33 -3.52
C PRO A 166 -24.08 -1.18 -4.15
N PRO A 167 -23.11 -1.67 -3.36
CA PRO A 167 -22.17 -2.68 -3.82
C PRO A 167 -22.87 -4.01 -4.12
N ALA A 168 -22.19 -4.89 -4.85
CA ALA A 168 -22.66 -6.26 -5.04
C ALA A 168 -22.81 -6.99 -3.68
N LYS A 169 -23.80 -7.89 -3.56
CA LYS A 169 -24.06 -8.65 -2.33
C LYS A 169 -22.82 -9.36 -1.78
N GLY A 170 -22.00 -9.94 -2.66
CA GLY A 170 -20.74 -10.58 -2.28
C GLY A 170 -19.81 -9.61 -1.54
N ASN A 171 -19.60 -8.42 -2.09
CA ASN A 171 -18.73 -7.40 -1.48
C ASN A 171 -19.29 -6.91 -0.14
N VAL A 172 -20.60 -6.72 -0.03
CA VAL A 172 -21.25 -6.37 1.24
C VAL A 172 -21.07 -7.50 2.26
N ALA A 173 -21.21 -8.76 1.86
CA ALA A 173 -21.03 -9.92 2.74
C ALA A 173 -19.61 -10.00 3.30
N VAL A 174 -18.59 -9.82 2.44
CA VAL A 174 -17.21 -9.76 2.89
C VAL A 174 -17.03 -8.57 3.85
N ALA A 175 -17.51 -7.36 3.50
CA ALA A 175 -17.36 -6.18 4.36
C ALA A 175 -17.97 -6.39 5.75
N LEU A 176 -19.18 -6.95 5.82
CA LEU A 176 -19.84 -7.29 7.07
C LEU A 176 -19.06 -8.33 7.88
N SER A 177 -18.44 -9.32 7.23
CA SER A 177 -17.62 -10.33 7.90
C SER A 177 -16.42 -9.70 8.62
N HIS A 178 -15.72 -8.76 7.95
CA HIS A 178 -14.61 -8.03 8.56
C HIS A 178 -15.08 -7.09 9.67
N MET A 179 -16.17 -6.34 9.45
CA MET A 179 -16.74 -5.45 10.47
C MET A 179 -17.16 -6.18 11.75
N GLN A 180 -17.60 -7.44 11.65
CA GLN A 180 -17.89 -8.26 12.83
C GLN A 180 -16.61 -8.58 13.62
N VAL A 181 -15.53 -8.96 12.95
CA VAL A 181 -14.22 -9.19 13.61
C VAL A 181 -13.72 -7.91 14.27
N TRP A 182 -13.85 -6.77 13.60
CA TRP A 182 -13.44 -5.47 14.14
C TRP A 182 -14.28 -5.06 15.36
N ALA A 183 -15.60 -5.29 15.31
CA ALA A 183 -16.47 -5.03 16.45
C ALA A 183 -16.06 -5.88 17.67
N ARG A 184 -15.72 -7.16 17.44
CA ARG A 184 -15.23 -8.06 18.50
C ARG A 184 -13.89 -7.60 19.08
N LEU A 185 -12.94 -7.22 18.23
CA LEU A 185 -11.64 -6.70 18.68
C LEU A 185 -11.81 -5.39 19.47
N ALA A 186 -12.60 -4.46 18.95
CA ALA A 186 -12.91 -3.18 19.60
C ALA A 186 -13.57 -3.37 20.98
N ALA A 187 -14.39 -4.41 21.14
CA ALA A 187 -15.05 -4.76 22.39
C ALA A 187 -14.18 -5.60 23.35
N GLY A 188 -12.92 -5.87 23.02
CA GLY A 188 -12.02 -6.67 23.86
C GLY A 188 -12.32 -8.17 23.88
N ALA A 189 -13.10 -8.68 22.92
CA ALA A 189 -13.54 -10.09 22.90
C ALA A 189 -12.40 -11.11 22.70
N TYR A 190 -11.19 -10.64 22.38
CA TYR A 190 -9.99 -11.49 22.26
C TYR A 190 -9.06 -11.39 23.48
N GLY A 191 -9.41 -10.58 24.49
CA GLY A 191 -8.60 -10.33 25.68
C GLY A 191 -8.50 -8.85 25.99
N ALA A 192 -8.57 -8.48 27.27
CA ALA A 192 -8.57 -7.08 27.70
C ALA A 192 -7.28 -6.33 27.32
N ARG A 193 -6.14 -7.04 27.23
CA ARG A 193 -4.82 -6.50 26.88
C ARG A 193 -4.43 -6.72 25.41
N VAL A 194 -5.34 -7.24 24.59
CA VAL A 194 -5.10 -7.40 23.14
C VAL A 194 -5.26 -6.08 22.40
N ASP A 195 -4.15 -5.52 21.94
CA ASP A 195 -4.15 -4.25 21.19
C ASP A 195 -4.16 -4.42 19.67
N ALA A 196 -3.92 -5.61 19.14
CA ALA A 196 -3.97 -5.90 17.72
C ALA A 196 -4.35 -7.36 17.44
N ALA A 197 -4.82 -7.63 16.22
CA ALA A 197 -5.09 -8.98 15.74
C ALA A 197 -4.57 -9.18 14.31
N LEU A 198 -4.15 -10.41 14.01
CA LEU A 198 -3.95 -10.89 12.65
C LEU A 198 -5.27 -11.46 12.13
N VAL A 199 -5.78 -10.92 11.03
CA VAL A 199 -6.98 -11.40 10.36
C VAL A 199 -6.61 -12.02 9.02
N LEU A 200 -7.08 -13.23 8.78
CA LEU A 200 -6.87 -14.01 7.56
C LEU A 200 -8.23 -14.42 6.97
N GLU A 201 -8.35 -14.42 5.65
CA GLU A 201 -9.41 -15.14 4.94
C GLU A 201 -8.99 -16.60 4.69
N ASP A 202 -9.97 -17.48 4.50
CA ASP A 202 -9.74 -18.92 4.32
C ASP A 202 -9.19 -19.31 2.93
N ASP A 203 -9.05 -18.37 1.99
CA ASP A 203 -8.24 -18.56 0.77
C ASP A 203 -6.84 -17.94 0.85
N ALA A 204 -6.42 -17.45 2.02
CA ALA A 204 -5.02 -17.11 2.23
C ALA A 204 -4.10 -18.33 1.97
N THR A 205 -2.86 -18.04 1.57
CA THR A 205 -1.80 -19.01 1.28
C THR A 205 -0.50 -18.60 1.97
N LEU A 206 -0.22 -19.15 3.14
CA LEU A 206 0.93 -18.76 3.95
C LEU A 206 2.21 -19.43 3.44
N LYS A 207 3.21 -18.62 3.09
CA LYS A 207 4.54 -19.07 2.64
C LYS A 207 5.46 -19.33 3.83
N PRO A 208 6.49 -20.17 3.64
CA PRO A 208 7.47 -20.46 4.70
C PRO A 208 8.03 -19.20 5.36
N GLY A 209 7.97 -19.15 6.69
CA GLY A 209 8.50 -18.04 7.48
C GLY A 209 7.54 -16.85 7.61
N PHE A 210 6.27 -17.03 7.21
CA PHE A 210 5.19 -16.08 7.45
C PHE A 210 5.11 -15.64 8.93
N ARG A 211 5.20 -16.57 9.90
CA ARG A 211 5.16 -16.19 11.33
C ARG A 211 6.32 -15.28 11.72
N ARG A 212 7.52 -15.58 11.21
CA ARG A 212 8.72 -14.75 11.44
C ARG A 212 8.52 -13.36 10.85
N LEU A 213 7.97 -13.26 9.64
CA LEU A 213 7.67 -11.99 9.00
C LEU A 213 6.67 -11.16 9.83
N VAL A 214 5.55 -11.74 10.28
CA VAL A 214 4.56 -11.04 11.11
C VAL A 214 5.19 -10.50 12.38
N ARG A 215 6.04 -11.29 13.05
CA ARG A 215 6.76 -10.84 14.25
C ARG A 215 7.69 -9.66 13.94
N GLN A 216 8.49 -9.75 12.89
CA GLN A 216 9.41 -8.68 12.50
C GLN A 216 8.66 -7.40 12.09
N LEU A 217 7.51 -7.53 11.43
CA LEU A 217 6.66 -6.40 11.11
C LEU A 217 6.18 -5.72 12.40
N LEU A 218 5.65 -6.48 13.35
CA LEU A 218 5.21 -5.92 14.64
C LEU A 218 6.33 -5.24 15.41
N GLU A 219 7.53 -5.82 15.42
CA GLU A 219 8.72 -5.24 16.04
C GLU A 219 9.11 -3.92 15.36
N ALA A 220 9.18 -3.91 14.02
CA ALA A 220 9.61 -2.73 13.26
C ALA A 220 8.56 -1.62 13.17
N THR A 221 7.27 -1.95 13.34
CA THR A 221 6.18 -0.97 13.29
C THR A 221 5.69 -0.54 14.66
N CYS A 222 6.35 -0.93 15.75
CA CYS A 222 5.81 -0.64 17.08
C CYS A 222 5.87 0.83 17.47
N ASP A 223 6.74 1.61 16.82
CA ASP A 223 6.81 3.08 16.94
C ASP A 223 5.96 3.82 15.90
N LEU A 224 5.36 3.09 14.97
CA LEU A 224 4.53 3.67 13.93
C LEU A 224 3.08 3.73 14.41
N ASP A 225 2.43 4.85 14.11
CA ASP A 225 1.03 5.08 14.47
C ASP A 225 0.06 4.40 13.49
N TRP A 226 0.20 3.10 13.23
CA TRP A 226 -0.62 2.39 12.25
C TRP A 226 -1.98 1.94 12.82
N ASP A 227 -3.00 1.95 11.98
CA ASP A 227 -4.31 1.36 12.29
C ASP A 227 -4.45 -0.01 11.65
N VAL A 228 -3.99 -0.13 10.39
CA VAL A 228 -4.02 -1.37 9.62
C VAL A 228 -2.70 -1.55 8.88
N LEU A 229 -2.13 -2.75 8.96
CA LEU A 229 -0.94 -3.17 8.23
C LEU A 229 -1.31 -4.34 7.31
N MET A 230 -1.38 -4.04 6.02
CA MET A 230 -1.71 -4.99 4.97
C MET A 230 -0.54 -5.93 4.70
N LEU A 231 -0.82 -7.24 4.74
CA LEU A 231 0.14 -8.28 4.37
C LEU A 231 -0.04 -8.72 2.91
N THR A 232 -0.98 -8.07 2.22
CA THR A 232 -1.32 -8.31 0.82
C THR A 232 -1.28 -6.97 0.10
N TRP A 233 -0.69 -6.93 -1.09
CA TRP A 233 -0.63 -5.70 -1.86
C TRP A 233 -1.10 -5.92 -3.29
N TYR A 234 -2.11 -5.16 -3.69
CA TYR A 234 -2.54 -5.06 -5.08
C TYR A 234 -2.05 -3.75 -5.67
N ARG A 235 -1.26 -3.86 -6.75
CA ARG A 235 -0.47 -2.78 -7.35
C ARG A 235 -1.30 -1.59 -7.88
N HIS A 236 -2.59 -1.77 -8.09
CA HIS A 236 -3.31 -0.90 -9.02
C HIS A 236 -3.66 0.49 -8.48
N LEU A 237 -3.61 0.78 -7.17
CA LEU A 237 -4.43 1.89 -6.65
C LEU A 237 -3.79 2.87 -5.64
N THR A 238 -2.50 2.77 -5.27
CA THR A 238 -1.90 3.74 -4.34
C THR A 238 -0.51 4.21 -4.77
N GLN A 239 -0.23 5.50 -4.59
CA GLN A 239 1.15 6.01 -4.56
C GLN A 239 1.62 5.88 -3.11
N PRO A 240 2.70 5.13 -2.82
CA PRO A 240 3.26 5.16 -1.48
C PRO A 240 3.85 6.56 -1.23
N HIS A 241 3.51 7.15 -0.09
CA HIS A 241 4.06 8.45 0.31
C HIS A 241 5.37 8.31 1.08
N CYS A 242 5.54 7.18 1.78
CA CYS A 242 6.76 6.86 2.50
C CYS A 242 7.11 5.39 2.30
N VAL A 243 8.40 5.12 2.17
CA VAL A 243 9.02 3.82 1.98
C VAL A 243 9.99 3.66 3.16
N HIS A 244 9.70 2.73 4.07
CA HIS A 244 10.62 2.38 5.16
C HIS A 244 11.09 0.94 4.92
N ALA A 245 12.39 0.69 4.86
CA ALA A 245 12.84 -0.70 4.91
C ALA A 245 12.70 -1.25 6.33
N LEU A 246 12.45 -2.55 6.41
CA LEU A 246 12.38 -3.26 7.65
C LEU A 246 13.81 -3.48 8.19
N PRO A 247 14.12 -3.08 9.44
CA PRO A 247 15.40 -3.40 10.05
C PRO A 247 15.68 -4.91 10.01
N GLY A 248 16.88 -5.31 9.56
CA GLY A 248 17.27 -6.71 9.41
C GLY A 248 16.62 -7.46 8.24
N ARG A 249 15.78 -6.79 7.44
CA ARG A 249 15.16 -7.30 6.22
C ARG A 249 15.03 -6.22 5.16
N PRO A 250 16.14 -5.81 4.52
CA PRO A 250 16.11 -4.78 3.48
C PRO A 250 15.26 -5.19 2.27
N GLU A 251 14.98 -6.48 2.10
CA GLU A 251 14.06 -7.01 1.11
C GLU A 251 12.59 -6.73 1.45
N VAL A 252 12.26 -6.26 2.66
CA VAL A 252 10.89 -5.93 3.05
C VAL A 252 10.77 -4.43 3.23
N VAL A 253 9.79 -3.86 2.55
CA VAL A 253 9.49 -2.43 2.58
C VAL A 253 8.09 -2.23 3.13
N LEU A 254 7.98 -1.31 4.08
CA LEU A 254 6.76 -0.74 4.60
C LEU A 254 6.40 0.51 3.80
N LEU A 255 5.19 0.50 3.25
CA LEU A 255 4.66 1.59 2.45
C LEU A 255 3.54 2.28 3.21
N ARG A 256 3.70 3.57 3.52
CA ARG A 256 2.58 4.39 4.03
C ARG A 256 1.69 4.82 2.85
N CYS A 257 0.42 4.47 2.90
CA CYS A 257 -0.56 4.91 1.91
C CYS A 257 -1.23 6.18 2.43
N SER A 258 -1.04 7.33 1.78
CA SER A 258 -1.75 8.56 2.18
C SER A 258 -2.97 8.89 1.33
N SER A 259 -3.19 8.17 0.23
CA SER A 259 -4.37 8.31 -0.59
C SER A 259 -4.58 7.06 -1.45
N GLY A 260 -5.85 6.70 -1.69
CA GLY A 260 -6.24 5.65 -2.63
C GLY A 260 -6.93 4.44 -2.00
N LEU A 261 -7.46 3.63 -2.88
CA LEU A 261 -8.21 2.41 -2.57
C LEU A 261 -7.22 1.29 -2.29
N ILE A 262 -7.09 0.89 -1.03
CA ILE A 262 -6.41 -0.37 -0.72
C ILE A 262 -7.39 -1.49 -1.04
N THR A 263 -6.95 -2.46 -1.83
CA THR A 263 -7.78 -3.60 -2.21
C THR A 263 -7.24 -4.87 -1.60
N GLY A 264 -8.12 -5.85 -1.44
CA GLY A 264 -7.80 -7.14 -0.85
C GLY A 264 -7.85 -7.06 0.67
N THR A 265 -8.47 -8.07 1.27
CA THR A 265 -8.56 -8.21 2.73
C THR A 265 -8.15 -9.60 3.21
N ASN A 266 -7.47 -10.35 2.35
CA ASN A 266 -7.14 -11.74 2.61
C ASN A 266 -6.21 -11.93 3.81
N ALA A 267 -5.31 -10.97 4.10
CA ALA A 267 -4.44 -11.02 5.27
C ALA A 267 -3.98 -9.62 5.72
N TYR A 268 -4.23 -9.26 6.98
CA TYR A 268 -3.78 -7.98 7.53
C TYR A 268 -3.69 -8.03 9.06
N LEU A 269 -2.86 -7.14 9.61
CA LEU A 269 -2.87 -6.80 11.03
C LEU A 269 -3.75 -5.57 11.23
N ILE A 270 -4.54 -5.53 12.30
CA ILE A 270 -5.34 -4.37 12.67
C ILE A 270 -5.23 -4.12 14.17
N THR A 271 -5.03 -2.86 14.56
CA THR A 271 -5.05 -2.47 15.97
C THR A 271 -6.49 -2.36 16.50
N ARG A 272 -6.69 -2.41 17.82
CA ARG A 272 -7.99 -2.19 18.46
C ARG A 272 -8.55 -0.82 18.09
N ARG A 273 -7.71 0.22 18.12
CA ARG A 273 -8.05 1.57 17.67
C ARG A 273 -8.43 1.58 16.19
N GLY A 274 -7.63 0.92 15.35
CA GLY A 274 -7.90 0.79 13.92
C GLY A 274 -9.25 0.12 13.65
N ALA A 275 -9.60 -0.92 14.40
CA ALA A 275 -10.88 -1.61 14.31
C ALA A 275 -12.07 -0.72 14.72
N GLN A 276 -11.92 0.15 15.73
CA GLN A 276 -12.93 1.13 16.11
C GLN A 276 -13.15 2.14 14.98
N ARG A 277 -12.08 2.80 14.54
CA ARG A 277 -12.11 3.82 13.46
C ARG A 277 -12.61 3.24 12.14
N ALA A 278 -12.19 2.03 11.77
CA ALA A 278 -12.60 1.40 10.50
C ALA A 278 -14.12 1.19 10.43
N ARG A 279 -14.79 0.90 11.56
CA ARG A 279 -16.25 0.76 11.59
C ARG A 279 -16.98 2.07 11.32
N GLU A 280 -16.42 3.18 11.77
CA GLU A 280 -16.98 4.53 11.56
C GLU A 280 -16.78 4.97 10.11
N VAL A 281 -15.59 4.73 9.55
CA VAL A 281 -15.24 5.16 8.18
C VAL A 281 -16.02 4.37 7.12
N LEU A 282 -16.42 3.13 7.40
CA LEU A 282 -17.12 2.28 6.44
C LEU A 282 -18.62 2.53 6.28
N ARG A 283 -19.22 3.42 7.07
CA ARG A 283 -20.67 3.64 7.02
C ARG A 283 -20.99 4.98 6.34
N PRO A 284 -21.77 5.00 5.23
CA PRO A 284 -22.32 3.85 4.52
C PRO A 284 -21.30 3.15 3.61
N LEU A 285 -21.48 1.85 3.37
CA LEU A 285 -20.72 1.08 2.38
C LEU A 285 -21.10 1.55 0.98
N ARG A 286 -20.16 2.18 0.28
CA ARG A 286 -20.34 2.71 -1.08
C ARG A 286 -19.80 1.74 -2.12
N ARG A 287 -20.42 1.71 -3.31
CA ARG A 287 -19.93 0.92 -4.44
C ARG A 287 -18.55 1.39 -4.84
N THR A 288 -17.64 0.45 -4.84
CA THR A 288 -16.29 0.57 -5.38
C THR A 288 -16.03 -0.58 -6.33
N SER A 289 -15.01 -0.44 -7.16
CA SER A 289 -14.88 -1.17 -8.42
C SER A 289 -14.46 -2.65 -8.33
N LYS A 290 -14.18 -3.26 -7.15
CA LYS A 290 -14.00 -4.72 -6.91
C LYS A 290 -13.64 -5.04 -5.44
N ASP A 291 -13.89 -6.27 -4.97
CA ASP A 291 -13.44 -6.94 -3.71
C ASP A 291 -12.83 -6.04 -2.63
N LEU A 292 -13.63 -5.62 -1.62
CA LEU A 292 -13.22 -4.68 -0.56
C LEU A 292 -12.15 -3.67 -1.02
N GLN A 293 -12.33 -3.08 -2.21
CA GLN A 293 -12.01 -1.67 -2.38
C GLN A 293 -12.94 -0.91 -1.46
N LEU A 294 -13.01 -1.21 -0.16
CA LEU A 294 -13.74 -0.35 0.71
C LEU A 294 -13.09 1.00 0.48
N GLY A 295 -13.89 1.94 -0.02
CA GLY A 295 -13.53 3.33 -0.10
C GLY A 295 -13.42 3.87 1.31
N ILE A 296 -12.62 3.22 2.14
CA ILE A 296 -12.00 3.78 3.30
C ILE A 296 -11.10 4.84 2.68
N HIS A 297 -11.67 6.02 2.50
CA HIS A 297 -10.93 7.21 2.19
C HIS A 297 -9.81 7.27 3.24
N SER A 298 -8.60 7.00 2.77
CA SER A 298 -7.44 6.59 3.56
C SER A 298 -6.92 7.70 4.46
N GLU A 299 -7.46 8.91 4.35
CA GLU A 299 -7.16 10.01 5.26
C GLU A 299 -7.57 9.73 6.71
N LYS A 300 -8.59 8.89 6.92
CA LYS A 300 -9.12 8.61 8.26
C LYS A 300 -8.50 7.41 8.97
N LEU A 301 -7.61 6.66 8.33
CA LEU A 301 -6.93 5.51 8.92
C LEU A 301 -5.45 5.51 8.50
N ASN A 302 -4.57 5.21 9.44
CA ASN A 302 -3.14 5.10 9.13
C ASN A 302 -2.83 3.72 8.55
N TRP A 303 -2.83 3.63 7.21
CA TRP A 303 -2.56 2.40 6.49
C TRP A 303 -1.09 2.22 6.15
N PHE A 304 -0.60 1.02 6.42
CA PHE A 304 0.70 0.55 5.96
C PHE A 304 0.53 -0.72 5.14
N GLY A 305 1.40 -0.94 4.16
CA GLY A 305 1.52 -2.22 3.47
C GLY A 305 2.94 -2.74 3.53
N ALA A 306 3.11 -4.04 3.73
CA ALA A 306 4.40 -4.71 3.64
C ALA A 306 4.56 -5.35 2.24
N THR A 307 5.69 -5.12 1.57
CA THR A 307 5.99 -5.68 0.23
C THR A 307 7.48 -5.97 0.06
N THR A 308 7.87 -6.78 -0.93
CA THR A 308 9.27 -6.94 -1.35
C THR A 308 9.60 -6.14 -2.60
N PRO A 309 10.75 -5.42 -2.66
CA PRO A 309 11.27 -4.82 -3.88
C PRO A 309 11.66 -5.81 -4.99
N ALA A 310 12.05 -7.03 -4.60
CA ALA A 310 12.89 -7.90 -5.41
C ALA A 310 12.19 -8.64 -6.57
N ALA A 311 10.88 -8.49 -6.76
CA ALA A 311 10.24 -9.04 -7.95
C ALA A 311 10.54 -8.14 -9.16
N GLY A 312 11.70 -8.35 -9.80
CA GLY A 312 11.98 -7.89 -11.17
C GLY A 312 11.06 -8.52 -12.24
N HIS A 313 9.94 -9.11 -11.83
CA HIS A 313 8.92 -9.64 -12.71
C HIS A 313 8.11 -8.51 -13.33
N ASP A 314 7.74 -8.71 -14.58
CA ASP A 314 6.67 -7.97 -15.23
C ASP A 314 5.43 -7.92 -14.33
N TRP A 315 5.31 -6.80 -13.65
CA TRP A 315 4.27 -6.50 -12.67
C TRP A 315 2.87 -6.33 -13.32
N SER A 316 2.70 -6.67 -14.60
CA SER A 316 1.43 -6.80 -15.30
C SER A 316 0.84 -8.22 -15.24
N ALA A 317 1.63 -9.23 -14.84
CA ALA A 317 1.16 -10.60 -14.68
C ALA A 317 0.25 -10.74 -13.44
N ARG A 318 -0.85 -11.49 -13.60
CA ARG A 318 -1.93 -11.70 -12.62
C ARG A 318 -1.37 -11.93 -11.21
N SER A 319 -1.90 -11.18 -10.25
CA SER A 319 -1.63 -11.28 -8.81
C SER A 319 -1.60 -12.73 -8.33
N GLU A 320 -0.41 -13.26 -8.08
CA GLU A 320 -0.31 -14.50 -7.31
C GLU A 320 -0.77 -14.21 -5.88
N ARG A 321 -1.77 -14.98 -5.40
CA ARG A 321 -2.29 -14.95 -4.02
C ARG A 321 -1.28 -15.60 -3.07
N VAL A 322 -0.07 -15.06 -3.03
CA VAL A 322 1.11 -15.62 -2.41
C VAL A 322 1.50 -14.73 -1.23
N TYR A 323 1.31 -15.23 0.00
CA TYR A 323 1.52 -14.45 1.21
C TYR A 323 2.80 -14.87 1.89
N GLY A 324 3.79 -13.98 1.92
CA GLY A 324 5.12 -14.22 2.46
C GLY A 324 6.17 -14.18 1.33
N LEU A 325 6.50 -12.94 0.97
CA LEU A 325 7.77 -12.46 0.45
C LEU A 325 8.77 -13.58 0.07
N SER A 326 8.76 -13.95 -1.20
CA SER A 326 9.69 -14.90 -1.81
C SER A 326 11.07 -14.26 -1.98
N THR A 327 12.08 -14.84 -1.33
CA THR A 327 13.48 -14.82 -1.78
C THR A 327 14.03 -16.23 -1.59
N GLN A 328 14.08 -17.02 -2.67
CA GLN A 328 15.24 -17.86 -2.90
C GLN A 328 16.14 -17.09 -3.85
#